data_AF-A0A1G6RPL2-F1
#
_entry.id   AF-A0A1G6RPL2-F1
#
_cell.length_a   1.000
_cell.length_b   1.000
_cell.length_c   1.000
_cell.angle_alpha   90.00
_cell.angle_beta   90.00
_cell.angle_gamma   90.00
#
_symmetry.space_group_name_H-M   'P 1'
#
loop_
_entity.id
_entity.type
_entity.pdbx_description
1 polymer ?
#
loop_
_entity_poly.entity_id
_entity_poly.type
_entity_poly.pdbx_seq_one_letter_code
_entity_poly.pdbx_strand_id
1 'polypeptide(L)'
;MVDEYVVHGDSRRRPDVRAIYDGKPIAIEIQLATTQIPIIIAREDFYRREGRHLIWLTWNFVPVERAHLLTAFEDIFYSHNKNLFSLDDAVVSESRERGALLVRAFWEHGDGWNSKITTLLDLEWPSSGLPYAVAPPPAWHDAFRARWLAATTVHGTPWAARKELYSELAEKLGDDSIDASMLEETDIGALLNAILSFVEGKPVGSRQGNLTELINTFLASERRFRFARIMRKVITVTGTSELLDKPSVAAKFSRAMQDAQDGPESHTGRVALLLFSELFEKRKSAS
;
A
#
# COMPACT_ATOMS: atom_id res chain seq x y z
N MET A 1 3.73 -37.33 4.56
CA MET A 1 2.93 -36.56 5.53
C MET A 1 3.42 -36.92 6.92
N VAL A 2 3.68 -35.93 7.76
CA VAL A 2 4.03 -36.17 9.16
C VAL A 2 2.76 -35.96 9.97
N ASP A 3 2.14 -37.04 10.43
CA ASP A 3 0.89 -37.01 11.20
C ASP A 3 1.14 -36.68 12.67
N GLU A 4 1.62 -35.47 12.93
CA GLU A 4 2.03 -35.04 14.27
C GLU A 4 1.60 -33.59 14.54
N TYR A 5 1.39 -33.30 15.82
CA TYR A 5 1.18 -31.94 16.29
C TYR A 5 2.45 -31.10 16.09
N VAL A 6 2.25 -29.84 15.70
CA VAL A 6 3.22 -28.76 15.89
C VAL A 6 3.04 -28.23 17.31
N VAL A 7 4.13 -28.06 18.06
CA VAL A 7 4.11 -27.74 19.50
C VAL A 7 5.02 -26.56 19.79
N HIS A 8 4.43 -25.46 20.25
CA HIS A 8 5.12 -24.23 20.65
C HIS A 8 4.84 -23.92 22.13
N GLY A 9 5.79 -24.22 23.02
CA GLY A 9 5.56 -24.12 24.46
C GLY A 9 4.37 -25.00 24.88
N ASP A 10 3.38 -24.40 25.54
CA ASP A 10 2.15 -25.09 25.97
C ASP A 10 1.07 -25.18 24.87
N SER A 11 1.29 -24.53 23.72
CA SER A 11 0.33 -24.52 22.62
C SER A 11 0.66 -25.63 21.61
N ARG A 12 -0.37 -26.35 21.14
CA ARG A 12 -0.22 -27.33 20.06
C ARG A 12 -1.30 -27.17 19.00
N ARG A 13 -0.93 -27.35 17.74
CA ARG A 13 -1.87 -27.40 16.60
C ARG A 13 -1.53 -28.57 15.69
N ARG A 14 -2.56 -29.14 15.05
CA ARG A 14 -2.41 -30.17 14.04
C ARG A 14 -2.97 -29.59 12.73
N PRO A 15 -2.11 -29.16 11.78
CA PRO A 15 -2.57 -28.71 10.48
C PRO A 15 -3.15 -29.88 9.68
N ASP A 16 -4.00 -29.59 8.70
CA ASP A 16 -4.51 -30.62 7.79
C ASP A 16 -3.38 -31.27 6.99
N VAL A 17 -2.37 -30.48 6.58
CA VAL A 17 -1.12 -31.00 6.03
C VAL A 17 0.08 -30.31 6.67
N ARG A 18 1.05 -31.14 7.09
CA ARG A 18 2.38 -30.71 7.50
C ARG A 18 3.41 -31.23 6.49
N ALA A 19 4.21 -30.32 5.93
CA ALA A 19 5.29 -30.68 5.02
C ALA A 19 6.53 -29.79 5.19
N ILE A 20 7.60 -30.16 4.50
CA ILE A 20 8.77 -29.32 4.24
C ILE A 20 8.84 -29.19 2.72
N TYR A 21 8.90 -27.97 2.23
CA TYR A 21 8.95 -27.68 0.80
C TYR A 21 10.09 -26.73 0.53
N ASP A 22 11.05 -27.15 -0.30
CA ASP A 22 12.27 -26.37 -0.59
C ASP A 22 12.97 -25.85 0.69
N GLY A 23 13.14 -26.73 1.68
CA GLY A 23 13.71 -26.39 2.98
C GLY A 23 12.80 -25.59 3.91
N LYS A 24 11.66 -25.07 3.43
CA LYS A 24 10.72 -24.27 4.21
C LYS A 24 9.69 -25.18 4.91
N PRO A 25 9.54 -25.08 6.24
CA PRO A 25 8.44 -25.72 6.94
C PRO A 25 7.11 -25.10 6.48
N ILE A 26 6.16 -25.90 5.97
CA ILE A 26 4.83 -25.45 5.55
C ILE A 26 3.68 -26.16 6.28
N ALA A 27 2.70 -25.41 6.76
CA ALA A 27 1.42 -25.90 7.23
C ALA A 27 0.35 -25.55 6.18
N ILE A 28 -0.58 -26.47 5.93
CA ILE A 28 -1.76 -26.22 5.10
C ILE A 28 -3.00 -26.45 5.96
N GLU A 29 -3.92 -25.50 5.90
CA GLU A 29 -5.22 -25.55 6.55
C GLU A 29 -6.31 -25.41 5.48
N ILE A 30 -7.22 -26.37 5.42
CA ILE A 30 -8.32 -26.41 4.47
C ILE A 30 -9.56 -25.80 5.14
N GLN A 31 -9.98 -24.63 4.66
CA GLN A 31 -11.15 -23.93 5.16
C GLN A 31 -12.35 -24.15 4.22
N LEU A 32 -13.30 -24.97 4.66
CA LEU A 32 -14.50 -25.33 3.88
C LEU A 32 -15.75 -24.50 4.24
N ALA A 33 -15.76 -23.87 5.42
CA ALA A 33 -16.93 -23.19 5.96
C ALA A 33 -16.55 -21.88 6.66
N THR A 34 -17.52 -21.19 7.23
CA THR A 34 -17.25 -20.01 8.06
C THR A 34 -16.47 -20.41 9.31
N THR A 35 -15.54 -19.56 9.70
CA THR A 35 -14.86 -19.58 11.00
C THR A 35 -14.77 -18.15 11.51
N GLN A 36 -14.50 -17.99 12.80
CA GLN A 36 -14.40 -16.65 13.40
C GLN A 36 -12.99 -16.09 13.19
N ILE A 37 -12.88 -14.79 12.92
CA ILE A 37 -11.61 -14.05 12.76
C ILE A 37 -10.56 -14.40 13.84
N PRO A 38 -10.89 -14.45 15.14
CA PRO A 38 -9.90 -14.79 16.17
C PRO A 38 -9.26 -16.17 15.99
N ILE A 39 -9.97 -17.12 15.37
CA ILE A 39 -9.44 -18.47 15.09
C ILE A 39 -8.42 -18.42 13.96
N ILE A 40 -8.69 -17.66 12.89
CA ILE A 40 -7.77 -17.44 11.78
C ILE A 40 -6.48 -16.79 12.29
N ILE A 41 -6.61 -15.66 12.99
CA ILE A 41 -5.47 -14.92 13.58
C ILE A 41 -4.67 -15.83 14.52
N ALA A 42 -5.33 -16.57 15.41
CA ALA A 42 -4.63 -17.44 16.36
C ALA A 42 -3.90 -18.62 15.69
N ARG A 43 -4.27 -19.03 14.48
CA ARG A 43 -3.56 -20.05 13.69
C ARG A 43 -2.35 -19.44 12.99
N GLU A 44 -2.54 -18.31 12.33
CA GLU A 44 -1.46 -17.56 11.69
C GLU A 44 -0.36 -17.19 12.67
N ASP A 45 -0.73 -16.64 13.83
CA ASP A 45 0.20 -16.31 14.90
C ASP A 45 0.94 -17.53 15.43
N PHE A 46 0.27 -18.67 15.54
CA PHE A 46 0.89 -19.90 15.99
C PHE A 46 1.97 -20.37 15.01
N TYR A 47 1.63 -20.50 13.72
CA TYR A 47 2.60 -20.99 12.72
C TYR A 47 3.73 -19.99 12.47
N ARG A 48 3.45 -18.69 12.52
CA ARG A 48 4.46 -17.63 12.43
C ARG A 48 5.48 -17.73 13.56
N ARG A 49 5.06 -17.92 14.82
CA ARG A 49 5.98 -18.11 15.96
C ARG A 49 6.84 -19.36 15.84
N GLU A 50 6.35 -20.37 15.14
CA GLU A 50 7.07 -21.62 14.85
C GLU A 50 7.98 -21.54 13.63
N GLY A 51 8.10 -20.36 13.00
CA GLY A 51 8.88 -20.18 11.78
C GLY A 51 8.34 -21.02 10.61
N ARG A 52 7.05 -21.34 10.62
CA ARG A 52 6.38 -22.21 9.66
C ARG A 52 5.45 -21.37 8.80
N HIS A 53 5.61 -21.47 7.48
CA HIS A 53 4.71 -20.81 6.56
C HIS A 53 3.33 -21.47 6.58
N LEU A 54 2.27 -20.69 6.40
CA LEU A 54 0.90 -21.18 6.36
C LEU A 54 0.31 -20.94 4.97
N ILE A 55 -0.37 -21.95 4.43
CA ILE A 55 -1.24 -21.82 3.25
C ILE A 55 -2.66 -22.15 3.68
N TRP A 56 -3.56 -21.19 3.60
CA TRP A 56 -4.98 -21.46 3.66
C TRP A 56 -5.48 -21.92 2.29
N LEU A 57 -6.24 -23.01 2.26
CA LEU A 57 -6.86 -23.54 1.04
C LEU A 57 -8.38 -23.62 1.19
N THR A 58 -9.11 -23.21 0.17
CA THR A 58 -10.52 -23.54 0.02
C THR A 58 -10.68 -24.76 -0.90
N TRP A 59 -11.90 -25.27 -1.01
CA TRP A 59 -12.27 -26.33 -1.95
C TRP A 59 -13.40 -25.87 -2.85
N ASN A 60 -13.26 -26.06 -4.17
CA ASN A 60 -14.23 -25.68 -5.18
C ASN A 60 -14.75 -24.23 -5.03
N PHE A 61 -13.85 -23.28 -4.76
CA PHE A 61 -14.24 -21.88 -4.71
C PHE A 61 -14.77 -21.42 -6.07
N VAL A 62 -15.94 -20.80 -6.05
CA VAL A 62 -16.56 -20.14 -7.19
C VAL A 62 -16.56 -18.64 -6.92
N PRO A 63 -16.02 -17.80 -7.82
CA PRO A 63 -16.08 -16.35 -7.69
C PRO A 63 -17.49 -15.84 -7.44
N VAL A 64 -17.63 -14.96 -6.46
CA VAL A 64 -18.87 -14.28 -6.10
C VAL A 64 -18.60 -12.79 -5.93
N GLU A 65 -19.65 -11.96 -6.02
CA GLU A 65 -19.53 -10.56 -5.62
C GLU A 65 -19.03 -10.45 -4.17
N ARG A 66 -18.18 -9.45 -3.91
CA ARG A 66 -17.50 -9.31 -2.62
C ARG A 66 -18.46 -9.29 -1.42
N ALA A 67 -19.61 -8.64 -1.57
CA ALA A 67 -20.65 -8.57 -0.54
C ALA A 67 -21.24 -9.94 -0.15
N HIS A 68 -21.07 -10.95 -1.00
CA HIS A 68 -21.53 -12.33 -0.78
C HIS A 68 -20.40 -13.29 -0.43
N LEU A 69 -19.15 -12.83 -0.38
CA LEU A 69 -18.02 -13.65 0.04
C LEU A 69 -18.15 -13.99 1.53
N LEU A 70 -17.93 -15.25 1.90
CA LEU A 70 -17.89 -15.65 3.30
C LEU A 70 -16.81 -14.87 4.04
N THR A 71 -17.14 -14.32 5.22
CA THR A 71 -16.22 -13.49 6.00
C THR A 71 -14.86 -14.16 6.22
N ALA A 72 -14.85 -15.46 6.56
CA ALA A 72 -13.61 -16.21 6.72
C ALA A 72 -12.75 -16.28 5.43
N PHE A 73 -13.38 -16.36 4.26
CA PHE A 73 -12.65 -16.37 2.97
C PHE A 73 -12.13 -14.98 2.66
N GLU A 74 -12.89 -13.93 3.01
CA GLU A 74 -12.43 -12.55 2.93
C GLU A 74 -11.21 -12.30 3.83
N ASP A 75 -11.23 -12.78 5.07
CA ASP A 75 -10.10 -12.64 6.00
C ASP A 75 -8.86 -13.38 5.49
N ILE A 76 -9.03 -14.62 5.03
CA ILE A 76 -7.96 -15.42 4.42
C ILE A 76 -7.42 -14.72 3.17
N PHE A 77 -8.30 -14.16 2.34
CA PHE A 77 -7.93 -13.41 1.15
C PHE A 77 -7.03 -12.22 1.48
N TYR A 78 -7.37 -11.44 2.51
CA TYR A 78 -6.51 -10.34 2.96
C TYR A 78 -5.20 -10.82 3.57
N SER A 79 -5.22 -11.94 4.29
CA SER A 79 -4.04 -12.55 4.92
C SER A 79 -3.01 -13.01 3.88
N HIS A 80 -3.47 -13.48 2.72
CA HIS A 80 -2.65 -13.85 1.55
C HIS A 80 -2.50 -12.71 0.55
N ASN A 81 -2.40 -11.46 1.01
CA ASN A 81 -2.15 -10.29 0.16
C ASN A 81 -3.12 -10.20 -1.03
N LYS A 82 -4.42 -10.32 -0.76
CA LYS A 82 -5.52 -10.32 -1.75
C LYS A 82 -5.46 -11.48 -2.75
N ASN A 83 -5.05 -12.66 -2.27
CA ASN A 83 -5.16 -13.92 -3.02
C ASN A 83 -5.99 -14.92 -2.22
N LEU A 84 -6.82 -15.72 -2.90
CA LEU A 84 -7.50 -16.86 -2.29
C LEU A 84 -7.03 -18.12 -3.02
N PHE A 85 -6.47 -19.08 -2.29
CA PHE A 85 -6.05 -20.36 -2.87
C PHE A 85 -7.16 -21.39 -2.74
N SER A 86 -7.44 -22.12 -3.82
CA SER A 86 -8.40 -23.21 -3.83
C SER A 86 -7.83 -24.43 -4.53
N LEU A 87 -8.31 -25.60 -4.12
CA LEU A 87 -8.26 -26.81 -4.92
C LEU A 87 -9.62 -27.06 -5.57
N ASP A 88 -9.59 -27.78 -6.68
CA ASP A 88 -10.73 -28.36 -7.36
C ASP A 88 -10.29 -29.68 -8.02
N ASP A 89 -11.23 -30.49 -8.50
CA ASP A 89 -10.91 -31.80 -9.07
C ASP A 89 -9.95 -31.72 -10.27
N ALA A 90 -10.02 -30.66 -11.07
CA ALA A 90 -9.14 -30.46 -12.23
C ALA A 90 -7.71 -30.15 -11.79
N VAL A 91 -7.54 -29.25 -10.81
CA VAL A 91 -6.23 -28.92 -10.22
C VAL A 91 -5.61 -30.15 -9.56
N VAL A 92 -6.41 -30.99 -8.89
CA VAL A 92 -5.93 -32.23 -8.28
C VAL A 92 -5.49 -33.24 -9.34
N SER A 93 -6.25 -33.42 -10.43
CA SER A 93 -5.87 -34.29 -11.54
C SER A 93 -4.54 -33.84 -12.14
N GLU A 94 -4.43 -32.55 -12.46
CA GLU A 94 -3.21 -31.97 -13.05
C GLU A 94 -2.01 -32.07 -12.09
N SER A 95 -2.23 -31.87 -10.79
CA SER A 95 -1.18 -32.05 -9.78
C SER A 95 -0.64 -33.48 -9.76
N ARG A 96 -1.52 -34.48 -9.89
CA ARG A 96 -1.13 -35.90 -9.94
C ARG A 96 -0.35 -36.22 -11.21
N GLU A 97 -0.79 -35.70 -12.35
CA GLU A 97 -0.10 -35.87 -13.63
C GLU A 97 1.30 -35.24 -13.63
N ARG A 98 1.45 -34.05 -13.04
CA ARG A 98 2.73 -33.35 -12.95
C ARG A 98 3.63 -33.86 -11.81
N GLY A 99 3.09 -34.63 -10.87
CA GLY A 99 3.83 -35.06 -9.67
C GLY A 99 4.22 -33.90 -8.75
N ALA A 100 3.48 -32.78 -8.80
CA ALA A 100 3.74 -31.57 -8.03
C ALA A 100 2.43 -31.00 -7.48
N LEU A 101 2.46 -30.43 -6.28
CA LEU A 101 1.28 -29.76 -5.73
C LEU A 101 1.03 -28.45 -6.49
N LEU A 102 -0.10 -28.41 -7.19
CA LEU A 102 -0.64 -27.20 -7.79
C LEU A 102 -1.78 -26.66 -6.94
N VAL A 103 -1.98 -25.34 -7.01
CA VAL A 103 -3.14 -24.66 -6.42
C VAL A 103 -3.71 -23.69 -7.43
N ARG A 104 -5.02 -23.46 -7.38
CA ARG A 104 -5.63 -22.34 -8.10
C ARG A 104 -5.58 -21.12 -7.20
N ALA A 105 -4.92 -20.06 -7.66
CA ALA A 105 -4.93 -18.77 -7.00
C ALA A 105 -5.98 -17.87 -7.67
N PHE A 106 -6.84 -17.26 -6.85
CA PHE A 106 -7.81 -16.25 -7.25
C PHE A 106 -7.39 -14.88 -6.73
N TRP A 107 -7.57 -13.82 -7.53
CA TRP A 107 -7.34 -12.44 -7.11
C TRP A 107 -8.34 -11.50 -7.80
N GLU A 108 -8.51 -10.29 -7.26
CA GLU A 108 -9.33 -9.25 -7.89
C GLU A 108 -8.45 -8.23 -8.62
N HIS A 109 -8.79 -7.93 -9.87
CA HIS A 109 -8.16 -6.87 -10.66
C HIS A 109 -9.11 -6.39 -11.76
N GLY A 110 -9.27 -5.07 -11.91
CA GLY A 110 -10.27 -4.50 -12.82
C GLY A 110 -11.68 -4.84 -12.37
N ASP A 111 -12.51 -5.30 -13.30
CA ASP A 111 -13.96 -5.50 -13.10
C ASP A 111 -14.33 -6.86 -12.48
N GLY A 112 -13.38 -7.59 -11.87
CA GLY A 112 -13.73 -8.80 -11.13
C GLY A 112 -12.59 -9.74 -10.75
N TRP A 113 -12.99 -10.99 -10.49
CA TRP A 113 -12.11 -12.09 -10.12
C TRP A 113 -11.37 -12.66 -11.32
N ASN A 114 -10.10 -12.94 -11.11
CA ASN A 114 -9.21 -13.63 -12.04
C ASN A 114 -8.68 -14.90 -11.36
N SER A 115 -8.22 -15.89 -12.13
CA SER A 115 -7.57 -17.08 -11.55
C SER A 115 -6.46 -17.64 -12.42
N LYS A 116 -5.48 -18.31 -11.78
CA LYS A 116 -4.42 -19.08 -12.45
C LYS A 116 -4.07 -20.31 -11.62
N ILE A 117 -3.66 -21.39 -12.28
CA ILE A 117 -3.05 -22.55 -11.62
C ILE A 117 -1.56 -22.26 -11.47
N THR A 118 -1.01 -22.51 -10.28
CA THR A 118 0.38 -22.18 -9.93
C THR A 118 0.99 -23.28 -9.06
N THR A 119 2.31 -23.42 -9.11
CA THR A 119 3.04 -24.28 -8.17
C THR A 119 3.38 -23.52 -6.89
N LEU A 120 3.81 -24.24 -5.83
CA LEU A 120 4.33 -23.61 -4.62
C LEU A 120 5.68 -22.88 -4.84
N LEU A 121 6.48 -23.28 -5.83
CA LEU A 121 7.72 -22.59 -6.20
C LEU A 121 7.46 -21.19 -6.75
N ASP A 122 6.35 -21.04 -7.48
CA ASP A 122 5.97 -19.79 -8.16
C ASP A 122 5.29 -18.78 -7.21
N LEU A 123 5.10 -19.14 -5.94
CA LEU A 123 4.53 -18.24 -4.95
C LEU A 123 5.60 -17.29 -4.40
N GLU A 124 5.19 -16.07 -4.10
CA GLU A 124 5.99 -15.13 -3.33
C GLU A 124 5.85 -15.45 -1.84
N TRP A 125 6.98 -15.51 -1.14
CA TRP A 125 7.06 -15.92 0.27
C TRP A 125 7.58 -14.77 1.15
N PRO A 126 6.71 -13.84 1.58
CA PRO A 126 7.11 -12.74 2.45
C PRO A 126 7.48 -13.23 3.86
N SER A 127 8.14 -12.36 4.63
CA SER A 127 8.54 -12.64 6.01
C SER A 127 7.36 -12.85 6.97
N SER A 128 6.14 -12.50 6.58
CA SER A 128 4.93 -12.78 7.35
C SER A 128 4.65 -14.29 7.48
N GLY A 129 5.17 -15.10 6.56
CA GLY A 129 4.90 -16.54 6.52
C GLY A 129 3.72 -16.93 5.62
N LEU A 130 2.98 -15.95 5.08
CA LEU A 130 1.76 -16.17 4.29
C LEU A 130 2.05 -15.83 2.81
N PRO A 131 2.08 -16.82 1.90
CA PRO A 131 2.42 -16.58 0.51
C PRO A 131 1.29 -15.93 -0.29
N TYR A 132 1.61 -15.44 -1.47
CA TYR A 132 0.66 -14.98 -2.47
C TYR A 132 1.14 -15.30 -3.90
N ALA A 133 0.24 -15.42 -4.87
CA ALA A 133 0.61 -15.77 -6.25
C ALA A 133 0.68 -14.56 -7.20
N VAL A 134 -0.10 -13.51 -6.89
CA VAL A 134 -0.15 -12.26 -7.66
C VAL A 134 -0.15 -11.12 -6.66
N ALA A 135 0.83 -10.22 -6.73
CA ALA A 135 0.78 -9.01 -5.92
C ALA A 135 -0.41 -8.15 -6.38
N PRO A 136 -1.20 -7.57 -5.46
CA PRO A 136 -2.23 -6.63 -5.85
C PRO A 136 -1.58 -5.43 -6.54
N PRO A 137 -2.28 -4.76 -7.49
CA PRO A 137 -1.78 -3.52 -8.03
C PRO A 137 -1.52 -2.52 -6.89
N PRO A 138 -0.49 -1.66 -6.99
CA PRO A 138 -0.26 -0.59 -6.02
C PRO A 138 -1.54 0.21 -5.82
N ALA A 139 -1.72 0.78 -4.63
CA ALA A 139 -2.83 1.70 -4.41
C ALA A 139 -2.77 2.82 -5.47
N TRP A 140 -3.93 3.30 -5.91
CA TRP A 140 -3.98 4.27 -7.01
C TRP A 140 -3.07 5.50 -6.75
N HIS A 141 -3.02 5.99 -5.50
CA HIS A 141 -2.17 7.13 -5.14
C HIS A 141 -0.67 6.79 -5.24
N ASP A 142 -0.26 5.56 -4.90
CA ASP A 142 1.13 5.11 -5.08
C ASP A 142 1.52 5.09 -6.56
N ALA A 143 0.66 4.49 -7.38
CA ALA A 143 0.86 4.43 -8.82
C ALA A 143 0.86 5.84 -9.46
N PHE A 144 0.00 6.74 -8.97
CA PHE A 144 -0.02 8.14 -9.37
C PHE A 144 1.28 8.86 -9.01
N ARG A 145 1.72 8.76 -7.76
CA ARG A 145 2.98 9.38 -7.28
C ARG A 145 4.18 8.88 -8.05
N ALA A 146 4.24 7.58 -8.35
CA ALA A 146 5.31 6.99 -9.14
C ALA A 146 5.37 7.56 -10.56
N ARG A 147 4.21 7.69 -11.24
CA ARG A 147 4.14 8.31 -12.57
C ARG A 147 4.46 9.81 -12.54
N TRP A 148 3.99 10.53 -11.51
CA TRP A 148 4.34 11.93 -11.30
C TRP A 148 5.85 12.10 -11.13
N LEU A 149 6.48 11.29 -10.27
CA LEU A 149 7.91 11.32 -10.03
C LEU A 149 8.70 10.97 -11.31
N ALA A 150 8.30 9.94 -12.04
CA ALA A 150 8.94 9.52 -13.28
C ALA A 150 8.86 10.60 -14.38
N ALA A 151 7.75 11.34 -14.44
CA ALA A 151 7.59 12.45 -15.38
C ALA A 151 8.36 13.72 -14.96
N THR A 152 8.75 13.84 -13.69
CA THR A 152 9.30 15.08 -13.13
C THR A 152 10.81 15.20 -13.38
N THR A 153 11.21 16.34 -13.95
CA THR A 153 12.62 16.67 -14.24
C THR A 153 13.18 17.66 -13.21
N VAL A 154 14.45 18.02 -13.32
CA VAL A 154 15.05 19.11 -12.50
C VAL A 154 14.39 20.49 -12.73
N HIS A 155 13.62 20.64 -13.80
CA HIS A 155 12.85 21.85 -14.12
C HIS A 155 11.37 21.76 -13.69
N GLY A 156 10.99 20.70 -12.98
CA GLY A 156 9.60 20.39 -12.67
C GLY A 156 9.00 19.38 -13.64
N THR A 157 7.70 19.16 -13.50
CA THR A 157 6.92 18.23 -14.31
C THR A 157 6.52 18.92 -15.63
N PRO A 158 6.93 18.40 -16.81
CA PRO A 158 6.62 19.00 -18.09
C PRO A 158 5.11 19.18 -18.30
N TRP A 159 4.72 20.26 -18.99
CA TRP A 159 3.30 20.63 -19.14
C TRP A 159 2.43 19.51 -19.73
N ALA A 160 2.89 18.79 -20.75
CA ALA A 160 2.13 17.72 -21.39
C ALA A 160 1.80 16.58 -20.39
N ALA A 161 2.81 16.05 -19.70
CA ALA A 161 2.62 14.99 -18.71
C ALA A 161 1.80 15.49 -17.50
N ARG A 162 2.05 16.72 -17.04
CA ARG A 162 1.33 17.32 -15.92
C ARG A 162 -0.15 17.51 -16.22
N LYS A 163 -0.51 17.90 -17.45
CA LYS A 163 -1.91 18.06 -17.87
C LYS A 163 -2.66 16.73 -17.77
N GLU A 164 -2.09 15.65 -18.28
CA GLU A 164 -2.70 14.31 -18.21
C GLU A 164 -2.87 13.84 -16.76
N LEU A 165 -1.83 14.00 -15.94
CA LEU A 165 -1.87 13.64 -14.52
C LEU A 165 -2.88 14.48 -13.74
N TYR A 166 -3.05 15.77 -14.06
CA TYR A 166 -4.07 16.59 -13.41
C TYR A 166 -5.49 16.21 -13.79
N SER A 167 -5.75 15.88 -15.06
CA SER A 167 -7.05 15.37 -15.48
C SER A 167 -7.43 14.11 -14.69
N GLU A 168 -6.50 13.17 -14.56
CA GLU A 168 -6.72 11.96 -13.77
C GLU A 168 -6.93 12.26 -12.27
N LEU A 169 -6.15 13.17 -11.70
CA LEU A 169 -6.28 13.57 -10.29
C LEU A 169 -7.66 14.22 -10.03
N ALA A 170 -8.13 15.08 -10.93
CA ALA A 170 -9.44 15.71 -10.86
C ALA A 170 -10.56 14.67 -10.94
N GLU A 171 -10.50 13.74 -11.91
CA GLU A 171 -11.45 12.63 -12.04
C GLU A 171 -11.48 11.78 -10.77
N LYS A 172 -10.31 11.50 -10.17
CA LYS A 172 -10.23 10.71 -8.95
C LYS A 172 -10.82 11.42 -7.73
N LEU A 173 -10.69 12.74 -7.65
CA LEU A 173 -11.29 13.54 -6.58
C LEU A 173 -12.81 13.61 -6.68
N GLY A 174 -13.37 13.41 -7.89
CA GLY A 174 -14.80 13.34 -8.13
C GLY A 174 -15.55 14.61 -7.71
N ASP A 175 -14.91 15.77 -7.85
CA ASP A 175 -15.45 17.06 -7.45
C ASP A 175 -15.47 18.04 -8.61
N ASP A 176 -16.66 18.50 -8.97
CA ASP A 176 -16.87 19.39 -10.12
C ASP A 176 -16.17 20.76 -9.96
N SER A 177 -15.78 21.15 -8.74
CA SER A 177 -15.00 22.37 -8.48
C SER A 177 -13.49 22.20 -8.64
N ILE A 178 -13.02 20.96 -8.87
CA ILE A 178 -11.61 20.62 -9.03
C ILE A 178 -11.37 20.11 -10.45
N ASP A 179 -10.77 20.96 -11.28
CA ASP A 179 -10.31 20.58 -12.62
C ASP A 179 -8.80 20.82 -12.80
N ALA A 180 -8.27 20.39 -13.95
CA ALA A 180 -6.85 20.52 -14.25
C ALA A 180 -6.35 21.98 -14.30
N SER A 181 -7.22 22.94 -14.66
CA SER A 181 -6.88 24.35 -14.71
C SER A 181 -6.73 24.93 -13.30
N MET A 182 -7.68 24.61 -12.42
CA MET A 182 -7.64 25.00 -11.01
C MET A 182 -6.41 24.43 -10.32
N LEU A 183 -6.07 23.16 -10.55
CA LEU A 183 -4.85 22.54 -10.00
C LEU A 183 -3.56 23.24 -10.47
N GLU A 184 -3.54 23.74 -11.71
CA GLU A 184 -2.42 24.52 -12.25
C GLU A 184 -2.34 25.92 -11.61
N GLU A 185 -3.45 26.66 -11.60
CA GLU A 185 -3.55 28.02 -11.05
C GLU A 185 -3.26 28.06 -9.55
N THR A 186 -3.65 27.01 -8.83
CA THR A 186 -3.39 26.83 -7.41
C THR A 186 -2.05 26.15 -7.12
N ASP A 187 -1.15 26.04 -8.10
CA ASP A 187 0.25 25.69 -7.87
C ASP A 187 0.43 24.29 -7.20
N ILE A 188 -0.55 23.38 -7.38
CA ILE A 188 -0.58 22.06 -6.75
C ILE A 188 0.64 21.25 -7.17
N GLY A 189 1.08 21.33 -8.42
CA GLY A 189 2.28 20.62 -8.88
C GLY A 189 3.55 21.04 -8.14
N ALA A 190 3.65 22.32 -7.72
CA ALA A 190 4.76 22.76 -6.86
C ALA A 190 4.66 22.14 -5.46
N LEU A 191 3.45 22.06 -4.90
CA LEU A 191 3.20 21.38 -3.63
C LEU A 191 3.55 19.88 -3.73
N LEU A 192 3.10 19.17 -4.77
CA LEU A 192 3.40 17.75 -4.97
C LEU A 192 4.91 17.51 -5.03
N ASN A 193 5.64 18.31 -5.80
CA ASN A 193 7.10 18.22 -5.87
C ASN A 193 7.76 18.53 -4.54
N ALA A 194 7.25 19.50 -3.77
CA ALA A 194 7.77 19.80 -2.44
C ALA A 194 7.55 18.64 -1.46
N ILE A 195 6.34 18.07 -1.39
CA ILE A 195 6.04 16.92 -0.53
C ILE A 195 6.91 15.73 -0.93
N LEU A 196 6.94 15.37 -2.22
CA LEU A 196 7.77 14.28 -2.72
C LEU A 196 9.25 14.48 -2.43
N SER A 197 9.75 15.73 -2.42
CA SER A 197 11.14 15.98 -2.05
C SER A 197 11.48 15.52 -0.62
N PHE A 198 10.56 15.73 0.31
CA PHE A 198 10.73 15.29 1.69
C PHE A 198 10.50 13.80 1.87
N VAL A 199 9.60 13.19 1.10
CA VAL A 199 9.39 11.74 1.08
C VAL A 199 10.62 11.01 0.53
N GLU A 200 11.20 11.51 -0.57
CA GLU A 200 12.37 10.93 -1.24
C GLU A 200 13.70 11.31 -0.58
N GLY A 201 13.70 12.22 0.39
CA GLY A 201 14.90 12.72 1.06
C GLY A 201 15.83 13.57 0.16
N LYS A 202 15.37 13.97 -1.04
CA LYS A 202 16.14 14.75 -2.02
C LYS A 202 15.24 15.68 -2.82
N PRO A 203 15.76 16.81 -3.35
CA PRO A 203 14.98 17.70 -4.21
C PRO A 203 14.36 17.00 -5.44
N VAL A 204 13.04 17.12 -5.59
CA VAL A 204 12.23 16.66 -6.73
C VAL A 204 11.66 17.88 -7.44
N GLY A 205 11.69 17.88 -8.78
CA GLY A 205 11.14 19.00 -9.56
C GLY A 205 11.96 20.29 -9.46
N SER A 206 13.23 20.19 -9.05
CA SER A 206 14.02 21.35 -8.63
C SER A 206 15.51 21.14 -8.88
N ARG A 207 16.24 22.25 -9.08
CA ARG A 207 17.71 22.28 -9.21
C ARG A 207 18.45 22.53 -7.90
N GLN A 208 17.71 22.71 -6.80
CA GLN A 208 18.31 22.99 -5.50
C GLN A 208 19.18 21.81 -5.03
N GLY A 209 20.24 22.10 -4.27
CA GLY A 209 21.21 21.08 -3.85
C GLY A 209 20.75 20.27 -2.64
N ASN A 210 19.82 20.79 -1.86
CA ASN A 210 19.32 20.15 -0.64
C ASN A 210 17.90 20.60 -0.27
N LEU A 211 17.31 19.91 0.72
CA LEU A 211 15.95 20.17 1.19
C LEU A 211 15.78 21.55 1.86
N THR A 212 16.85 22.13 2.41
CA THR A 212 16.81 23.48 3.02
C THR A 212 16.62 24.56 1.95
N GLU A 213 17.43 24.50 0.89
CA GLU A 213 17.30 25.40 -0.27
C GLU A 213 15.96 25.22 -0.97
N LEU A 214 15.48 23.98 -1.10
CA LEU A 214 14.18 23.67 -1.68
C LEU A 214 13.03 24.34 -0.90
N ILE A 215 12.94 24.13 0.42
CA ILE A 215 11.82 24.70 1.18
C ILE A 215 11.89 26.23 1.26
N ASN A 216 13.10 26.80 1.35
CA ASN A 216 13.28 28.25 1.30
C ASN A 216 12.82 28.85 -0.03
N THR A 217 13.11 28.16 -1.14
CA THR A 217 12.69 28.58 -2.50
C THR A 217 11.20 28.39 -2.68
N PHE A 218 10.65 27.29 -2.18
CA PHE A 218 9.21 27.01 -2.22
C PHE A 218 8.43 28.12 -1.50
N LEU A 219 8.84 28.48 -0.28
CA LEU A 219 8.27 29.58 0.51
C LEU A 219 8.87 30.96 0.16
N ALA A 220 9.54 31.13 -0.97
CA ALA A 220 9.90 32.45 -1.47
C ALA A 220 8.73 33.13 -2.22
N SER A 221 7.72 32.36 -2.62
CA SER A 221 6.54 32.86 -3.32
C SER A 221 5.34 32.95 -2.39
N GLU A 222 4.75 34.13 -2.25
CA GLU A 222 3.59 34.38 -1.37
C GLU A 222 2.39 33.49 -1.75
N ARG A 223 2.22 33.17 -3.03
CA ARG A 223 1.17 32.25 -3.50
C ARG A 223 1.27 30.86 -2.87
N ARG A 224 2.41 30.46 -2.30
CA ARG A 224 2.63 29.17 -1.65
C ARG A 224 2.56 29.25 -0.13
N PHE A 225 2.33 30.42 0.45
CA PHE A 225 2.26 30.58 1.91
C PHE A 225 1.10 29.79 2.52
N ARG A 226 -0.01 29.64 1.79
CA ARG A 226 -1.14 28.79 2.17
C ARG A 226 -0.78 27.33 2.43
N PHE A 227 0.34 26.85 1.88
CA PHE A 227 0.82 25.48 2.04
C PHE A 227 1.74 25.28 3.24
N ALA A 228 2.11 26.35 3.96
CA ALA A 228 3.13 26.28 5.01
C ALA A 228 2.71 25.31 6.14
N ARG A 229 1.44 25.30 6.55
CA ARG A 229 0.97 24.35 7.56
C ARG A 229 1.14 22.89 7.12
N ILE A 230 0.79 22.58 5.87
CA ILE A 230 0.93 21.24 5.28
C ILE A 230 2.42 20.85 5.23
N MET A 231 3.27 21.72 4.68
CA MET A 231 4.70 21.45 4.57
C MET A 231 5.39 21.31 5.93
N ARG A 232 5.00 22.09 6.94
CA ARG A 232 5.51 21.93 8.31
C ARG A 232 5.20 20.54 8.87
N LYS A 233 3.98 20.05 8.64
CA LYS A 233 3.58 18.69 9.03
C LYS A 233 4.41 17.65 8.29
N VAL A 234 4.57 17.79 6.97
CA VAL A 234 5.38 16.88 6.13
C VAL A 234 6.82 16.78 6.65
N ILE A 235 7.51 17.91 6.84
CA ILE A 235 8.89 17.97 7.37
C ILE A 235 9.00 17.26 8.72
N THR A 236 7.99 17.44 9.58
CA THR A 236 7.96 16.82 10.90
C THR A 236 7.83 15.30 10.82
N VAL A 237 6.98 14.78 9.92
CA VAL A 237 6.71 13.33 9.83
C VAL A 237 7.77 12.57 9.04
N THR A 238 8.46 13.21 8.09
CA THR A 238 9.56 12.60 7.32
C THR A 238 10.89 12.58 8.07
N GLY A 239 10.92 12.99 9.35
CA GLY A 239 12.10 12.89 10.20
C GLY A 239 13.19 13.92 9.91
N THR A 240 12.82 15.08 9.35
CA THR A 240 13.74 16.20 9.05
C THR A 240 13.37 17.46 9.83
N SER A 241 12.81 17.29 11.03
CA SER A 241 12.27 18.37 11.87
C SER A 241 13.29 19.46 12.23
N GLU A 242 14.56 19.10 12.35
CA GLU A 242 15.68 20.01 12.62
C GLU A 242 15.85 21.07 11.52
N LEU A 243 15.32 20.84 10.31
CA LEU A 243 15.29 21.85 9.27
C LEU A 243 14.44 23.06 9.66
N LEU A 244 13.40 22.87 10.48
CA LEU A 244 12.52 23.95 10.95
C LEU A 244 13.24 24.91 11.90
N ASP A 245 14.30 24.45 12.56
CA ASP A 245 15.10 25.26 13.50
C ASP A 245 16.16 26.09 12.79
N LYS A 246 16.44 25.82 11.51
CA LYS A 246 17.39 26.63 10.73
C LYS A 246 16.84 28.05 10.60
N PRO A 247 17.62 29.11 10.92
CA PRO A 247 17.11 30.49 10.97
C PRO A 247 16.40 30.94 9.69
N SER A 248 16.93 30.58 8.52
CA SER A 248 16.31 30.91 7.23
C SER A 248 14.94 30.26 7.06
N VAL A 249 14.81 28.99 7.44
CA VAL A 249 13.59 28.19 7.27
C VAL A 249 12.55 28.65 8.29
N ALA A 250 12.95 28.83 9.55
CA ALA A 250 12.11 29.37 10.61
C ALA A 250 11.51 30.72 10.23
N ALA A 251 12.31 31.64 9.68
CA ALA A 251 11.83 32.93 9.21
C ALA A 251 10.81 32.81 8.07
N LYS A 252 11.05 31.91 7.10
CA LYS A 252 10.12 31.63 5.98
C LYS A 252 8.79 31.09 6.48
N PHE A 253 8.80 30.10 7.37
CA PHE A 253 7.56 29.57 7.96
C PHE A 253 6.85 30.61 8.82
N SER A 254 7.58 31.36 9.65
CA SER A 254 6.99 32.41 10.49
C SER A 254 6.27 33.47 9.66
N ARG A 255 6.84 33.86 8.51
CA ARG A 255 6.18 34.78 7.58
C ARG A 255 4.99 34.12 6.90
N ALA A 256 5.16 32.92 6.34
CA ALA A 256 4.12 32.24 5.58
C ALA A 256 2.88 31.89 6.42
N MET A 257 3.08 31.52 7.68
CA MET A 257 1.99 31.18 8.61
C MET A 257 1.13 32.39 9.04
N GLN A 258 1.51 33.62 8.67
CA GLN A 258 0.66 34.81 8.88
C GLN A 258 -0.52 34.86 7.89
N ASP A 259 -0.39 34.18 6.74
CA ASP A 259 -1.45 34.11 5.73
C ASP A 259 -2.43 32.97 6.02
N ALA A 260 -3.60 33.03 5.37
CA ALA A 260 -4.60 31.96 5.43
C ALA A 260 -3.99 30.62 4.99
N GLN A 261 -4.15 29.59 5.83
CA GLN A 261 -3.56 28.27 5.62
C GLN A 261 -4.60 27.27 5.13
N ASP A 262 -4.23 26.51 4.11
CA ASP A 262 -5.05 25.42 3.59
C ASP A 262 -5.20 24.31 4.65
N GLY A 263 -6.42 23.80 4.77
CA GLY A 263 -6.80 22.74 5.72
C GLY A 263 -7.43 21.54 5.02
N PRO A 264 -7.81 20.49 5.76
CA PRO A 264 -8.36 19.25 5.20
C PRO A 264 -9.51 19.46 4.21
N GLU A 265 -10.39 20.43 4.49
CA GLU A 265 -11.57 20.74 3.67
C GLU A 265 -11.26 21.59 2.42
N SER A 266 -10.06 22.17 2.32
CA SER A 266 -9.66 22.91 1.10
C SER A 266 -9.36 21.95 -0.05
N HIS A 267 -9.42 22.44 -1.29
CA HIS A 267 -9.04 21.63 -2.46
C HIS A 267 -7.62 21.05 -2.31
N THR A 268 -6.68 21.87 -1.84
CA THR A 268 -5.31 21.44 -1.52
C THR A 268 -5.27 20.33 -0.47
N GLY A 269 -6.03 20.48 0.62
CA GLY A 269 -6.09 19.50 1.69
C GLY A 269 -6.61 18.16 1.20
N ARG A 270 -7.65 18.17 0.36
CA ARG A 270 -8.21 16.98 -0.27
C ARG A 270 -7.21 16.29 -1.20
N VAL A 271 -6.48 17.06 -2.01
CA VAL A 271 -5.37 16.53 -2.84
C VAL A 271 -4.32 15.87 -1.95
N ALA A 272 -3.87 16.56 -0.90
CA ALA A 272 -2.83 16.05 0.00
C ALA A 272 -3.28 14.79 0.75
N LEU A 273 -4.54 14.72 1.19
CA LEU A 273 -5.10 13.54 1.87
C LEU A 273 -5.34 12.38 0.91
N LEU A 274 -5.76 12.64 -0.32
CA LEU A 274 -5.93 11.60 -1.34
C LEU A 274 -4.59 10.97 -1.73
N LEU A 275 -3.55 11.80 -1.88
CA LEU A 275 -2.25 11.35 -2.38
C LEU A 275 -1.26 10.94 -1.30
N PHE A 276 -1.39 11.41 -0.07
CA PHE A 276 -0.40 11.22 1.00
C PHE A 276 -1.05 11.01 2.37
N SER A 277 -2.15 10.26 2.44
CA SER A 277 -2.91 10.03 3.67
C SER A 277 -2.03 9.61 4.84
N GLU A 278 -1.03 8.77 4.58
CA GLU A 278 -0.09 8.23 5.56
C GLU A 278 0.74 9.31 6.28
N LEU A 279 0.94 10.48 5.66
CA LEU A 279 1.65 11.61 6.28
C LEU A 279 0.80 12.36 7.30
N PHE A 280 -0.53 12.18 7.26
CA PHE A 280 -1.50 12.93 8.06
C PHE A 280 -2.25 12.07 9.08
N GLU A 281 -2.07 10.75 9.05
CA GLU A 281 -2.60 9.85 10.07
C GLU A 281 -2.07 10.21 11.47
N LYS A 282 -2.96 10.17 12.47
CA LYS A 282 -2.54 10.21 13.87
C LYS A 282 -1.77 8.93 14.13
N ARG A 283 -0.46 9.02 14.42
CA ARG A 283 0.31 7.87 14.94
C ARG A 283 -0.50 7.31 16.11
N LYS A 284 -0.99 6.07 15.99
CA LYS A 284 -1.49 5.33 17.15
C LYS A 284 -0.33 5.29 18.13
N SER A 285 -0.48 5.93 19.29
CA SER A 285 0.41 5.74 20.40
C SER A 285 0.50 4.23 20.64
N ALA A 286 1.70 3.66 20.48
CA ALA A 286 1.97 2.33 20.99
C ALA A 286 1.57 2.36 22.48
N SER A 287 0.52 1.61 22.81
CA SER A 287 0.12 1.30 24.18
C SER A 287 0.50 -0.13 24.45
#